data_AF-A0A8C9UQK7-F1
#
_entry.id   AF-A0A8C9UQK7-F1
#
_cell.length_a   1.000
_cell.length_b   1.000
_cell.length_c   1.000
_cell.angle_alpha   90.00
_cell.angle_beta   90.00
_cell.angle_gamma   90.00
#
_symmetry.space_group_name_H-M   'P 1'
#
loop_
_entity.id
_entity.type
_entity.pdbx_description
1 polymer ?
#
loop_
_entity_poly.entity_id
_entity_poly.type
_entity_poly.pdbx_seq_one_letter_code
_entity_poly.pdbx_strand_id
1 'polypeptide(L)'
;VPSVGSWTHLLPWGPMDLIVSNPPYVFHHDMEQLAPEIRSYEDPVALDGGEEGMDIITRILTLAPQFLKDSGSIFLEVEPRHPELVSNWLQSHSDLCLNLVAIHRDFCGRPRFLHVQRSGP
;
A
#
# COMPACT_ATOMS: atom_id res chain seq x y z
N VAL A 1 18.33 2.79 -5.45
CA VAL A 1 17.97 3.32 -4.11
C VAL A 1 17.41 4.72 -4.29
N PRO A 2 16.09 4.96 -4.23
CA PRO A 2 15.60 6.32 -4.19
C PRO A 2 16.12 6.94 -2.89
N SER A 3 16.84 8.05 -3.01
CA SER A 3 17.53 8.71 -1.90
C SER A 3 16.55 9.07 -0.79
N VAL A 4 17.05 9.03 0.45
CA VAL A 4 16.38 9.37 1.73
C VAL A 4 15.73 10.78 1.73
N GLY A 5 15.81 11.56 0.65
CA GLY A 5 15.32 12.94 0.55
C GLY A 5 13.92 13.14 -0.06
N SER A 6 13.29 12.13 -0.68
CA SER A 6 12.03 12.38 -1.41
C SER A 6 10.82 12.68 -0.52
N TRP A 7 10.82 12.32 0.76
CA TRP A 7 9.61 12.35 1.60
C TRP A 7 9.73 13.24 2.85
N THR A 8 10.93 13.71 3.18
CA THR A 8 11.18 14.53 4.38
C THR A 8 10.39 15.83 4.38
N HIS A 9 10.05 16.35 3.19
CA HIS A 9 9.19 17.53 3.02
C HIS A 9 7.75 17.32 3.54
N LEU A 10 7.33 16.07 3.78
CA LEU A 10 6.02 15.73 4.34
C LEU A 10 6.01 15.75 5.88
N LEU A 11 7.17 15.72 6.54
CA LEU A 11 7.26 15.67 8.01
C LEU A 11 6.52 16.81 8.72
N PRO A 12 6.50 18.07 8.21
CA PRO A 12 5.73 19.15 8.84
C PRO A 12 4.22 18.93 8.87
N TRP A 13 3.69 17.96 8.11
CA TRP A 13 2.27 17.69 7.97
C TRP A 13 1.78 16.57 8.92
N GLY A 14 2.67 15.99 9.73
CA GLY A 14 2.36 14.91 10.66
C GLY A 14 2.40 15.32 12.14
N PRO A 15 1.96 14.44 13.06
CA PRO A 15 1.44 13.10 12.78
C PRO A 15 -0.04 13.12 12.36
N MET A 16 -0.38 12.27 11.39
CA MET A 16 -1.70 12.14 10.77
C MET A 16 -2.52 11.02 11.44
N ASP A 17 -3.84 11.18 11.46
CA ASP A 17 -4.76 10.13 11.92
C ASP A 17 -4.94 9.03 10.87
N LEU A 18 -4.82 9.39 9.59
CA LEU A 18 -5.15 8.53 8.46
C LEU A 18 -4.20 8.73 7.28
N ILE A 19 -3.72 7.64 6.70
CA ILE A 19 -3.10 7.59 5.38
C ILE A 19 -4.03 6.79 4.46
N VAL A 20 -4.33 7.33 3.28
CA VAL A 20 -5.11 6.62 2.26
C VAL A 20 -4.33 6.64 0.96
N SER A 21 -4.22 5.50 0.28
CA SER A 21 -3.57 5.43 -1.01
C SER A 21 -4.23 4.37 -1.89
N ASN A 22 -4.37 4.71 -3.17
CA ASN A 22 -4.52 3.75 -4.25
C ASN A 22 -3.17 3.74 -5.02
N PRO A 23 -2.19 2.94 -4.58
CA PRO A 23 -0.87 2.91 -5.20
C PRO A 23 -0.88 2.07 -6.50
N PRO A 24 0.13 2.20 -7.37
CA PRO A 24 0.41 1.17 -8.36
C PRO A 24 0.59 -0.18 -7.66
N TYR A 25 -0.23 -1.16 -8.05
CA TYR A 25 -0.30 -2.45 -7.38
C TYR A 25 -0.46 -3.62 -8.37
N VAL A 26 -0.50 -3.38 -9.67
CA VAL A 26 -0.63 -4.47 -10.66
C VAL A 26 0.68 -5.25 -10.67
N PHE A 27 0.59 -6.58 -10.61
CA PHE A 27 1.76 -7.45 -10.77
C PHE A 27 2.35 -7.24 -12.17
N HIS A 28 3.67 -7.11 -12.24
CA HIS A 28 4.36 -6.80 -13.48
C HIS A 28 4.01 -7.79 -14.61
N HIS A 29 3.90 -9.09 -14.31
CA HIS A 29 3.57 -10.10 -15.32
C HIS A 29 2.12 -10.04 -15.81
N ASP A 30 1.22 -9.37 -15.10
CA ASP A 30 -0.18 -9.18 -15.49
C ASP A 30 -0.40 -7.89 -16.28
N MET A 31 0.61 -7.01 -16.38
CA MET A 31 0.55 -5.80 -17.21
C MET A 31 0.23 -6.12 -18.67
N GLU A 32 0.78 -7.22 -19.19
CA GLU A 32 0.51 -7.73 -20.54
C GLU A 32 -0.85 -8.44 -20.68
N GLN A 33 -1.65 -8.54 -19.61
CA GLN A 33 -2.99 -9.13 -19.60
C GLN A 33 -4.09 -8.11 -19.30
N LEU A 34 -3.72 -6.85 -18.99
CA LEU A 34 -4.67 -5.75 -18.77
C LEU A 34 -5.64 -5.59 -19.94
N ALA A 35 -6.86 -5.14 -19.66
CA ALA A 35 -7.84 -4.87 -20.71
C ALA A 35 -7.28 -3.86 -21.74
N PRO A 36 -7.61 -3.99 -23.04
CA PRO A 36 -7.10 -3.11 -24.08
C PRO A 36 -7.31 -1.63 -23.78
N GLU A 37 -8.43 -1.29 -23.15
CA GLU A 37 -8.77 0.08 -22.75
C GLU A 37 -7.79 0.60 -21.69
N ILE A 38 -7.47 -0.21 -20.67
CA ILE A 38 -6.52 0.18 -19.62
C ILE A 38 -5.14 0.42 -20.23
N ARG A 39 -4.66 -0.48 -21.09
CA ARG A 39 -3.35 -0.31 -21.76
C ARG A 39 -3.29 0.89 -22.71
N SER A 40 -4.44 1.28 -23.26
CA SER A 40 -4.52 2.37 -24.25
C SER A 40 -4.71 3.75 -23.61
N TYR A 41 -5.25 3.81 -22.39
CA TYR A 41 -5.68 5.06 -21.77
C TYR A 41 -5.05 5.37 -20.41
N GLU A 42 -4.51 4.38 -19.70
CA GLU A 42 -3.87 4.59 -18.40
C GLU A 42 -2.34 4.64 -18.53
N ASP A 43 -1.69 5.41 -17.65
CA ASP A 43 -0.23 5.47 -17.57
C ASP A 43 0.31 4.16 -16.95
N PRO A 44 1.16 3.39 -17.65
CA PRO A 44 1.72 2.16 -17.10
C PRO A 44 2.45 2.36 -15.76
N VAL A 45 3.07 3.52 -15.54
CA VAL A 45 3.77 3.86 -14.30
C VAL A 45 2.79 3.98 -13.11
N ALA A 46 1.55 4.36 -13.38
CA ALA A 46 0.49 4.44 -12.36
C ALA A 46 -0.10 3.07 -12.00
N LEU A 47 0.22 2.02 -12.77
CA LEU A 47 -0.34 0.68 -12.62
C LEU A 47 0.67 -0.32 -12.09
N ASP A 48 1.87 -0.34 -12.65
CA ASP A 48 2.91 -1.34 -12.35
C ASP A 48 3.42 -1.20 -10.91
N GLY A 49 3.10 -2.19 -10.08
CA GLY A 49 3.54 -2.29 -8.69
C GLY A 49 4.79 -3.16 -8.51
N GLY A 50 5.46 -3.56 -9.59
CA GLY A 50 6.62 -4.46 -9.55
C GLY A 50 6.24 -5.94 -9.63
N GLU A 51 7.21 -6.83 -9.40
CA GLU A 51 7.06 -8.28 -9.61
C GLU A 51 5.83 -8.87 -8.91
N GLU A 52 5.61 -8.49 -7.65
CA GLU A 52 4.46 -8.92 -6.85
C GLU A 52 3.41 -7.82 -6.61
N GLY A 53 3.47 -6.70 -7.34
CA GLY A 53 2.58 -5.56 -7.09
C GLY A 53 2.83 -4.83 -5.75
N MET A 54 3.94 -5.14 -5.08
CA MET A 54 4.21 -4.76 -3.68
C MET A 54 5.23 -3.61 -3.52
N ASP A 55 5.89 -3.14 -4.57
CA ASP A 55 7.00 -2.20 -4.47
C ASP A 55 6.59 -0.88 -3.79
N ILE A 56 5.46 -0.31 -4.22
CA ILE A 56 4.94 0.94 -3.65
C ILE A 56 4.20 0.70 -2.34
N ILE A 57 3.46 -0.43 -2.22
CA ILE A 57 2.76 -0.82 -0.99
C ILE A 57 3.75 -0.90 0.18
N THR A 58 4.82 -1.68 0.02
CA THR A 58 5.83 -1.86 1.08
C THR A 58 6.55 -0.57 1.40
N ARG A 59 6.85 0.26 0.38
CA ARG A 59 7.44 1.60 0.61
C ARG A 59 6.55 2.51 1.44
N ILE A 60 5.23 2.51 1.20
CA ILE A 60 4.27 3.25 2.02
C ILE A 60 4.27 2.71 3.45
N LEU A 61 4.17 1.39 3.63
CA LEU A 61 4.14 0.76 4.95
C LEU A 61 5.43 1.01 5.75
N THR A 62 6.60 0.97 5.12
CA THR A 62 7.89 1.30 5.77
C THR A 62 7.94 2.75 6.27
N LEU A 63 7.31 3.68 5.57
CA LEU A 63 7.33 5.10 5.93
C LEU A 63 6.21 5.48 6.90
N ALA A 64 5.07 4.78 6.87
CA ALA A 64 3.87 5.14 7.61
C ALA A 64 4.08 5.38 9.12
N PRO A 65 4.91 4.61 9.86
CA PRO A 65 5.17 4.87 11.27
C PRO A 65 5.83 6.22 11.55
N GLN A 66 6.45 6.88 10.58
CA GLN A 66 7.03 8.22 10.75
C GLN A 66 5.97 9.33 10.64
N PHE A 67 4.83 9.04 10.01
CA PHE A 67 3.79 10.02 9.70
C PHE A 67 2.49 9.79 10.46
N LEU A 68 2.23 8.58 10.98
CA LEU A 68 1.00 8.27 11.70
C LEU A 68 1.10 8.60 13.18
N LYS A 69 -0.02 9.04 13.76
CA LYS A 69 -0.22 8.98 15.22
C LYS A 69 -0.25 7.52 15.67
N ASP A 70 -0.02 7.30 16.96
CA ASP A 70 -0.34 6.05 17.61
C ASP A 70 -1.82 5.70 17.39
N SER A 71 -2.12 4.43 17.09
CA SER A 71 -3.47 4.00 16.64
C SER A 71 -3.97 4.62 15.33
N GLY A 72 -3.13 5.38 14.62
CA GLY A 72 -3.42 5.91 13.28
C GLY A 72 -3.55 4.79 12.24
N SER A 73 -4.38 5.01 11.22
CA SER A 73 -4.75 3.98 10.25
C SER A 73 -4.22 4.25 8.85
N ILE A 74 -4.06 3.19 8.08
CA ILE A 74 -3.71 3.18 6.66
C ILE A 74 -4.80 2.40 5.93
N PHE A 75 -5.32 2.97 4.85
CA PHE A 75 -6.17 2.27 3.89
C PHE A 75 -5.45 2.22 2.54
N LEU A 76 -5.13 1.00 2.10
CA LEU A 76 -4.47 0.77 0.82
C LEU A 76 -5.42 0.03 -0.11
N GLU A 77 -5.68 0.60 -1.28
CA GLU A 77 -6.29 -0.15 -2.37
C GLU A 77 -5.32 -1.23 -2.86
N VAL A 78 -5.84 -2.42 -3.09
CA VAL A 78 -5.09 -3.61 -3.48
C VAL A 78 -5.91 -4.50 -4.41
N GLU A 79 -5.27 -5.48 -5.00
CA GLU A 79 -5.93 -6.58 -5.69
C GLU A 79 -6.01 -7.85 -4.81
N PRO A 80 -6.80 -8.88 -5.21
CA PRO A 80 -7.15 -10.00 -4.34
C PRO A 80 -6.00 -10.87 -3.82
N ARG A 81 -4.80 -10.80 -4.42
CA ARG A 81 -3.61 -11.56 -4.00
C ARG A 81 -2.83 -10.89 -2.87
N HIS A 82 -2.92 -9.57 -2.73
CA HIS A 82 -2.11 -8.85 -1.74
C HIS A 82 -2.45 -9.08 -0.27
N PRO A 83 -3.67 -9.42 0.16
CA PRO A 83 -3.92 -9.59 1.59
C PRO A 83 -2.98 -10.60 2.26
N GLU A 84 -2.68 -11.71 1.58
CA GLU A 84 -1.73 -12.71 2.07
C GLU A 84 -0.29 -12.20 2.04
N LEU A 85 0.13 -11.60 0.92
CA LEU A 85 1.48 -11.03 0.76
C LEU A 85 1.78 -9.94 1.80
N VAL A 86 0.84 -9.01 2.00
CA VAL A 86 0.97 -7.93 2.99
C VAL A 86 0.96 -8.49 4.41
N SER A 87 0.12 -9.49 4.71
CA SER A 87 0.13 -10.14 6.02
C SER A 87 1.49 -10.78 6.34
N ASN A 88 2.06 -11.53 5.40
CA ASN A 88 3.37 -12.17 5.57
C ASN A 88 4.49 -11.13 5.68
N TRP A 89 4.40 -10.05 4.90
CA TRP A 89 5.35 -8.95 4.95
C TRP A 89 5.30 -8.22 6.30
N LEU A 90 4.12 -7.91 6.81
CA LEU A 90 3.92 -7.25 8.12
C LEU A 90 4.45 -8.11 9.26
N GLN A 91 4.20 -9.43 9.23
CA GLN A 91 4.76 -10.36 10.22
C GLN A 91 6.30 -10.36 10.23
N SER A 92 6.91 -10.21 9.05
CA SER A 92 8.37 -10.13 8.90
C SER A 92 8.96 -8.77 9.30
N HIS A 93 8.13 -7.74 9.46
CA HIS A 93 8.51 -6.35 9.79
C HIS A 93 7.78 -5.85 11.05
N SER A 94 7.74 -6.71 12.08
CA SER A 94 7.08 -6.40 13.35
C SER A 94 7.66 -5.19 14.09
N ASP A 95 8.89 -4.78 13.77
CA ASP A 95 9.55 -3.57 14.25
C ASP A 95 8.85 -2.27 13.82
N LEU A 96 8.06 -2.32 12.74
CA LEU A 96 7.26 -1.17 12.26
C LEU A 96 6.01 -0.91 13.11
N CYS A 97 5.65 -1.83 14.02
CA CYS A 97 4.45 -1.73 14.86
C CYS A 97 3.17 -1.49 14.03
N LEU A 98 3.05 -2.15 12.87
CA LEU A 98 1.87 -2.09 12.01
C LEU A 98 1.12 -3.43 12.03
N ASN A 99 -0.21 -3.39 12.17
CA ASN A 99 -1.05 -4.59 12.20
C ASN A 99 -2.12 -4.52 11.10
N LEU A 100 -2.33 -5.62 10.38
CA LEU A 100 -3.48 -5.77 9.50
C LEU A 100 -4.74 -5.97 10.35
N VAL A 101 -5.64 -5.00 10.34
CA VAL A 101 -6.88 -4.99 11.13
C VAL A 101 -8.03 -5.63 10.36
N ALA A 102 -8.16 -5.30 9.08
CA ALA A 102 -9.26 -5.79 8.26
C ALA A 102 -8.92 -5.83 6.76
N ILE A 103 -9.67 -6.66 6.05
CA ILE A 103 -9.70 -6.70 4.58
C ILE A 103 -11.12 -6.34 4.17
N HIS A 104 -11.28 -5.20 3.48
CA HIS A 104 -12.57 -4.72 3.00
C HIS A 104 -12.78 -5.15 1.55
N ARG A 105 -14.03 -5.49 1.24
CA ARG A 105 -14.44 -5.91 -0.11
C ARG A 105 -15.07 -4.75 -0.86
N ASP A 106 -14.91 -4.75 -2.18
CA ASP A 106 -15.65 -3.87 -3.08
C ASP A 106 -17.12 -4.33 -3.26
N PHE A 107 -17.90 -3.57 -4.04
CA PHE A 107 -19.30 -3.89 -4.34
C PHE A 107 -19.48 -5.20 -5.13
N CYS A 108 -18.40 -5.71 -5.75
CA CYS A 108 -18.37 -7.00 -6.45
C CYS A 108 -17.94 -8.16 -5.52
N GLY A 109 -17.73 -7.90 -4.23
CA GLY A 109 -17.34 -8.89 -3.23
C GLY A 109 -15.87 -9.28 -3.26
N ARG A 110 -15.01 -8.58 -4.00
CA ARG A 110 -13.57 -8.88 -4.10
C ARG A 110 -12.81 -8.11 -3.01
N PRO A 111 -11.79 -8.70 -2.36
CA PRO A 111 -10.86 -7.94 -1.52
C PRO A 111 -10.30 -6.75 -2.30
N ARG A 112 -10.42 -5.55 -1.72
CA ARG A 112 -10.06 -4.29 -2.40
C ARG A 112 -9.31 -3.32 -1.52
N PHE A 113 -9.59 -3.26 -0.21
CA PHE A 113 -8.86 -2.38 0.69
C PHE A 113 -8.29 -3.14 1.88
N LEU A 114 -7.03 -2.89 2.19
CA LEU A 114 -6.42 -3.30 3.45
C LEU A 114 -6.54 -2.16 4.45
N HIS A 115 -7.04 -2.48 5.65
CA HIS A 115 -6.96 -1.58 6.80
C HIS A 115 -5.80 -2.05 7.67
N VAL A 116 -4.73 -1.26 7.69
CA VAL A 116 -3.57 -1.45 8.56
C VAL A 116 -3.59 -0.37 9.63
N GLN A 117 -3.21 -0.69 10.85
CA GLN A 117 -3.16 0.27 11.96
C GLN A 117 -1.81 0.22 12.65
N ARG A 118 -1.27 1.40 12.97
CA ARG A 118 -0.10 1.52 13.84
C ARG A 118 -0.51 1.17 15.27
N SER A 119 0.17 0.23 15.90
CA SER A 119 0.01 -0.06 17.32
C SER A 119 0.19 1.22 18.13
N GLY A 120 -0.67 1.42 19.14
CA GLY A 120 -0.37 2.38 20.19
C GLY A 120 0.73 1.86 21.12
N PRO A 121 1.36 2.74 21.90
CA PRO A 121 2.16 2.36 23.06
C PRO A 121 1.33 1.60 24.11
#